data_AF-A0A7L1DR94-F1
#
_entry.id   AF-A0A7L1DR94-F1
#
_cell.length_a   1.000
_cell.length_b   1.000
_cell.length_c   1.000
_cell.angle_alpha   90.00
_cell.angle_beta   90.00
_cell.angle_gamma   90.00
#
_symmetry.space_group_name_H-M   'P 1'
#
loop_
_entity.id
_entity.type
_entity.pdbx_description
1 polymer ?
#
loop_
_entity_poly.entity_id
_entity_poly.type
_entity_poly.pdbx_seq_one_letter_code
_entity_poly.pdbx_strand_id
1 'polypeptide(L)'
;GVMIRPYLNGFTIAFNVSQPNTWQPYVDSMHHFLAAYDDKVQEEKNIECVPGQYFIQGGSDSEEKKACQFKRSLLQNCSGIEDPTFGYSKGQPCILLKMNRIIGYRPGAGVPVSVDCKVQKGNESHLRSVDFYPGNGTFDLMYYPYYGKFTHVNYTSPLVAMHFTDVQKNYLIPIQCSLNGKGIINDLNSDRFLGRIIFTLSIGK
;
A
#
# COMPACT_ATOMS: atom_id res chain seq x y z
N GLY A 1 2.83 -6.38 -10.87
CA GLY A 1 3.86 -5.92 -9.93
C GLY A 1 3.27 -5.10 -8.80
N VAL A 2 4.10 -4.73 -7.83
CA VAL A 2 3.73 -3.91 -6.66
C VAL A 2 4.65 -2.69 -6.53
N MET A 3 4.13 -1.64 -5.90
CA MET A 3 4.84 -0.39 -5.65
C MET A 3 4.60 0.05 -4.20
N ILE A 4 5.54 0.79 -3.63
CA ILE A 4 5.39 1.38 -2.28
C ILE A 4 5.40 2.92 -2.28
N ARG A 5 4.86 3.49 -1.22
CA ARG A 5 4.98 4.90 -0.84
C ARG A 5 5.37 5.01 0.64
N PRO A 6 6.21 5.98 1.01
CA PRO A 6 6.81 7.01 0.16
C PRO A 6 7.91 6.46 -0.76
N TYR A 7 8.16 7.13 -1.89
CA TYR A 7 9.20 6.75 -2.85
C TYR A 7 10.04 7.99 -3.18
N LEU A 8 11.14 8.15 -2.43
CA LEU A 8 12.06 9.29 -2.56
C LEU A 8 13.43 8.87 -3.06
N ASN A 9 14.07 7.94 -2.34
CA ASN A 9 15.45 7.51 -2.61
C ASN A 9 15.49 6.03 -3.06
N GLY A 10 14.72 5.71 -4.09
CA GLY A 10 14.57 4.34 -4.57
C GLY A 10 13.90 3.45 -3.52
N PHE A 11 14.51 2.30 -3.25
CA PHE A 11 13.99 1.29 -2.30
C PHE A 11 14.73 1.31 -0.97
N THR A 12 15.25 2.47 -0.54
CA THR A 12 15.83 2.65 0.79
C THR A 12 15.05 3.72 1.54
N ILE A 13 14.51 3.35 2.69
CA ILE A 13 13.87 4.26 3.64
C ILE A 13 14.77 4.31 4.87
N ALA A 14 15.50 5.41 4.99
CA ALA A 14 16.43 5.65 6.08
C ALA A 14 16.14 7.02 6.70
N PHE A 15 16.00 7.05 8.02
CA PHE A 15 15.80 8.28 8.80
C PHE A 15 16.28 8.09 10.23
N ASN A 16 16.43 9.20 10.96
CA ASN A 16 16.71 9.23 12.38
C ASN A 16 15.52 9.85 13.12
N VAL A 17 15.02 9.16 14.15
CA VAL A 17 13.84 9.59 14.92
C VAL A 17 14.04 10.97 15.56
N SER A 18 15.21 11.18 16.18
CA SER A 18 15.60 12.44 16.84
C SER A 18 15.84 13.61 15.87
N GLN A 19 15.88 13.37 14.55
CA GLN A 19 16.17 14.40 13.55
C GLN A 19 15.00 14.56 12.55
N PRO A 20 14.03 15.45 12.82
CA PRO A 20 12.83 15.62 11.99
C PRO A 20 13.08 15.85 10.51
N ASN A 21 14.12 16.61 10.17
CA ASN A 21 14.52 16.86 8.78
C ASN A 21 14.86 15.59 7.98
N THR A 22 15.19 14.49 8.66
CA THR A 22 15.50 13.21 7.99
C THR A 22 14.26 12.41 7.62
N TRP A 23 13.12 12.63 8.28
CA TRP A 23 11.86 11.94 7.98
C TRP A 23 10.75 12.83 7.42
N GLN A 24 10.84 14.16 7.58
CA GLN A 24 9.84 15.09 7.06
C GLN A 24 9.56 14.91 5.55
N PRO A 25 10.57 14.68 4.67
CA PRO A 25 10.29 14.44 3.25
C PRO A 25 9.41 13.22 3.00
N TYR A 26 9.56 12.15 3.80
CA TYR A 26 8.71 10.96 3.69
C TYR A 26 7.26 11.28 4.08
N VAL A 27 7.08 12.05 5.15
CA VAL A 27 5.76 12.52 5.64
C VAL A 27 5.07 13.41 4.61
N ASP A 28 5.79 14.38 4.05
CA ASP A 28 5.24 15.29 3.04
C ASP A 28 4.82 14.54 1.77
N SER A 29 5.65 13.57 1.34
CA SER A 29 5.34 12.69 0.21
C SER A 29 4.08 11.86 0.45
N MET A 30 3.89 11.38 1.69
CA MET A 30 2.72 10.59 2.09
C MET A 30 1.45 11.43 2.11
N HIS A 31 1.48 12.63 2.69
CA HIS A 31 0.34 13.56 2.66
C HIS A 31 -0.03 13.94 1.23
N HIS A 32 0.96 14.28 0.40
CA HIS A 32 0.72 14.62 -1.00
C HIS A 32 0.09 13.46 -1.77
N PHE A 33 0.58 12.23 -1.56
CA PHE A 33 0.02 11.04 -2.19
C PHE A 33 -1.41 10.73 -1.73
N LEU A 34 -1.70 10.90 -0.44
CA LEU A 34 -2.98 10.57 0.16
C LEU A 34 -4.06 11.64 -0.04
N ALA A 35 -3.73 12.84 -0.53
CA ALA A 35 -4.72 13.89 -0.79
C ALA A 35 -5.87 13.43 -1.72
N ALA A 36 -5.58 12.56 -2.69
CA ALA A 36 -6.61 12.01 -3.57
C ALA A 36 -7.55 11.00 -2.86
N TYR A 37 -7.15 10.49 -1.69
CA TYR A 37 -7.86 9.48 -0.91
C TYR A 37 -8.66 10.09 0.25
N ASP A 38 -8.52 11.39 0.51
CA ASP A 38 -9.26 12.07 1.57
C ASP A 38 -10.76 11.75 1.46
N ASP A 39 -11.39 11.44 2.60
CA ASP A 39 -12.72 10.84 2.65
C ASP A 39 -13.76 11.66 1.87
N LYS A 40 -13.75 12.99 2.03
CA LYS A 40 -14.63 13.90 1.27
C LYS A 40 -14.39 13.83 -0.24
N VAL A 41 -13.13 13.79 -0.67
CA VAL A 41 -12.77 13.69 -2.10
C VAL A 41 -13.29 12.38 -2.69
N GLN A 42 -13.24 11.29 -1.92
CA GLN A 42 -13.75 10.00 -2.33
C GLN A 42 -15.28 9.98 -2.36
N GLU A 43 -15.94 10.53 -1.35
CA GLU A 43 -17.41 10.64 -1.29
C GLU A 43 -17.98 11.47 -2.45
N GLU A 44 -17.28 12.53 -2.85
CA GLU A 44 -17.68 13.38 -3.98
C GLU A 44 -17.49 12.72 -5.35
N LYS A 45 -16.42 11.93 -5.53
CA LYS A 45 -16.00 11.42 -6.85
C LYS A 45 -16.41 9.98 -7.13
N ASN A 46 -16.62 9.19 -6.09
CA ASN A 46 -16.74 7.73 -6.16
C ASN A 46 -17.96 7.23 -5.38
N ILE A 47 -18.37 5.98 -5.63
CA ILE A 47 -19.54 5.36 -5.01
C ILE A 47 -19.14 4.36 -3.92
N GLU A 48 -20.05 4.11 -2.99
CA GLU A 48 -19.93 2.98 -2.08
C GLU A 48 -20.17 1.67 -2.84
N CYS A 49 -19.23 0.73 -2.67
CA CYS A 49 -19.29 -0.59 -3.29
C CYS A 49 -19.50 -1.66 -2.22
N VAL A 50 -19.98 -2.83 -2.65
CA VAL A 50 -20.18 -3.97 -1.77
C VAL A 50 -18.86 -4.74 -1.61
N PRO A 51 -18.31 -4.86 -0.38
CA PRO A 51 -17.06 -5.58 -0.13
C PRO A 51 -17.15 -7.07 -0.46
N GLY A 52 -15.99 -7.69 -0.71
CA GLY A 52 -15.86 -9.15 -0.87
C GLY A 52 -16.29 -9.71 -2.22
N GLN A 53 -16.73 -8.89 -3.17
CA GLN A 53 -17.07 -9.33 -4.52
C GLN A 53 -16.47 -8.41 -5.59
N TYR A 54 -16.16 -8.94 -6.77
CA TYR A 54 -15.69 -8.13 -7.88
C TYR A 54 -16.75 -7.12 -8.32
N PHE A 55 -16.34 -5.89 -8.58
CA PHE A 55 -17.22 -4.86 -9.11
C PHE A 55 -17.29 -4.93 -10.64
N ILE A 56 -18.06 -5.91 -11.12
CA ILE A 56 -18.30 -6.13 -12.55
C ILE A 56 -19.33 -5.12 -13.07
N GLN A 57 -18.94 -4.34 -14.07
CA GLN A 57 -19.79 -3.33 -14.71
C GLN A 57 -20.01 -3.72 -16.17
N GLY A 58 -21.28 -3.79 -16.58
CA GLY A 58 -21.68 -4.02 -17.96
C GLY A 58 -21.53 -2.76 -18.83
N GLY A 59 -22.18 -2.77 -20.00
CA GLY A 59 -22.11 -1.68 -20.97
C GLY A 59 -20.93 -1.81 -21.93
N SER A 60 -20.85 -0.91 -22.91
CA SER A 60 -19.76 -0.89 -23.90
C SER A 60 -18.42 -0.53 -23.27
N ASP A 61 -17.32 -0.84 -23.98
CA ASP A 61 -15.95 -0.52 -23.54
C ASP A 61 -15.66 0.99 -23.52
N SER A 62 -16.43 1.80 -24.23
CA SER A 62 -16.28 3.26 -24.28
C SER A 62 -17.09 4.00 -23.21
N GLU A 63 -17.98 3.31 -22.49
CA GLU A 63 -18.77 3.92 -21.42
C GLU A 63 -17.93 4.17 -20.17
N GLU A 64 -18.18 5.32 -19.53
CA GLU A 64 -17.57 5.66 -18.25
C GLU A 64 -18.03 4.67 -17.16
N LYS A 65 -17.05 4.12 -16.45
CA LYS A 65 -17.22 3.15 -15.36
C LYS A 65 -17.08 3.87 -14.03
N LYS A 66 -17.92 3.48 -13.07
CA LYS A 66 -17.91 4.00 -11.71
C LYS A 66 -16.73 3.42 -10.93
N ALA A 67 -16.17 4.19 -10.01
CA ALA A 67 -15.11 3.74 -9.12
C ALA A 67 -15.62 3.63 -7.67
N CYS A 68 -15.06 2.67 -6.95
CA CYS A 68 -15.33 2.47 -5.54
C CYS A 68 -14.52 3.46 -4.69
N GLN A 69 -15.14 3.97 -3.63
CA GLN A 69 -14.45 4.80 -2.65
C GLN A 69 -13.36 4.00 -1.93
N PHE A 70 -12.14 4.53 -1.90
CA PHE A 70 -11.10 4.12 -0.95
C PHE A 70 -10.79 5.31 -0.04
N LYS A 71 -11.45 5.36 1.12
CA LYS A 71 -11.30 6.45 2.07
C LYS A 71 -9.96 6.37 2.81
N ARG A 72 -9.30 7.51 3.00
CA ARG A 72 -8.02 7.64 3.71
C ARG A 72 -8.12 7.14 5.15
N SER A 73 -9.27 7.32 5.79
CA SER A 73 -9.55 6.79 7.14
C SER A 73 -9.44 5.27 7.25
N LEU A 74 -9.60 4.52 6.15
CA LEU A 74 -9.41 3.05 6.14
C LEU A 74 -7.98 2.63 6.50
N LEU A 75 -7.00 3.53 6.35
CA LEU A 75 -5.60 3.29 6.72
C LEU A 75 -5.35 3.47 8.22
N GLN A 76 -6.37 3.84 9.00
CA GLN A 76 -6.34 3.96 10.46
C GLN A 76 -5.13 4.76 10.96
N ASN A 77 -4.26 4.17 11.78
CA ASN A 77 -3.06 4.81 12.34
C ASN A 77 -2.07 5.30 11.26
N CYS A 78 -2.14 4.73 10.06
CA CYS A 78 -1.34 5.12 8.91
C CYS A 78 -2.05 6.10 7.95
N SER A 79 -3.22 6.60 8.33
CA SER A 79 -3.94 7.60 7.54
C SER A 79 -3.28 8.96 7.56
N GLY A 80 -2.53 9.32 8.61
CA GLY A 80 -2.04 10.69 8.78
C GLY A 80 -3.07 11.65 9.38
N ILE A 81 -4.23 11.14 9.84
CA ILE A 81 -5.30 11.93 10.46
C ILE A 81 -5.00 12.12 11.95
N GLU A 82 -4.83 11.03 12.69
CA GLU A 82 -4.50 11.08 14.13
C GLU A 82 -3.00 11.30 14.36
N ASP A 83 -2.15 10.59 13.60
CA ASP A 83 -0.70 10.78 13.60
C ASP A 83 -0.25 11.39 12.28
N PRO A 84 -0.09 12.72 12.19
CA PRO A 84 0.30 13.39 10.94
C PRO A 84 1.74 13.06 10.50
N THR A 85 2.52 12.36 11.33
CA THR A 85 3.88 11.91 11.02
C THR A 85 3.91 10.48 10.50
N PHE A 86 2.77 9.81 10.37
CA PHE A 86 2.69 8.42 9.89
C PHE A 86 3.62 7.47 10.69
N GLY A 87 3.76 7.72 11.99
CA GLY A 87 4.62 6.96 12.90
C GLY A 87 6.14 7.18 12.74
N TYR A 88 6.59 7.99 11.78
CA TYR A 88 8.02 8.29 11.60
C TYR A 88 8.63 8.94 12.84
N SER A 89 7.90 9.85 13.51
CA SER A 89 8.36 10.52 14.73
C SER A 89 8.55 9.58 15.93
N LYS A 90 7.96 8.38 15.89
CA LYS A 90 8.06 7.35 16.94
C LYS A 90 9.06 6.25 16.58
N GLY A 91 9.57 6.26 15.35
CA GLY A 91 10.36 5.17 14.79
C GLY A 91 9.51 3.94 14.47
N GLN A 92 8.22 4.14 14.18
CA GLN A 92 7.26 3.12 13.78
C GLN A 92 6.63 3.51 12.44
N PRO A 93 7.41 3.58 11.35
CA PRO A 93 6.95 4.21 10.11
C PRO A 93 5.85 3.38 9.43
N CYS A 94 4.89 4.07 8.84
CA CYS A 94 3.93 3.49 7.91
C CYS A 94 4.45 3.57 6.47
N ILE A 95 4.37 2.46 5.75
CA ILE A 95 4.69 2.37 4.32
C ILE A 95 3.46 1.82 3.60
N LEU A 96 2.99 2.51 2.57
CA LEU A 96 1.83 2.09 1.78
C LEU A 96 2.29 1.18 0.65
N LEU A 97 1.62 0.04 0.47
CA LEU A 97 1.78 -0.86 -0.65
C LEU A 97 0.57 -0.73 -1.58
N LYS A 98 0.84 -0.71 -2.88
CA LYS A 98 -0.17 -0.63 -3.95
C LYS A 98 0.15 -1.64 -5.05
N MET A 99 -0.89 -2.31 -5.56
CA MET A 99 -0.79 -3.14 -6.76
C MET A 99 -0.76 -2.30 -8.05
N ASN A 100 -0.02 -2.76 -9.06
CA ASN A 100 -0.08 -2.16 -10.39
C ASN A 100 -1.46 -2.38 -11.02
N ARG A 101 -1.94 -1.36 -11.74
CA ARG A 101 -3.23 -1.41 -12.45
C ARG A 101 -3.08 -2.23 -13.73
N ILE A 102 -3.87 -3.29 -13.87
CA ILE A 102 -3.96 -4.10 -15.10
C ILE A 102 -5.43 -4.13 -15.51
N ILE A 103 -5.72 -3.77 -16.76
CA ILE A 103 -7.10 -3.71 -17.27
C ILE A 103 -7.71 -5.11 -17.25
N GLY A 104 -8.93 -5.24 -16.71
CA GLY A 104 -9.65 -6.51 -16.64
C GLY A 104 -9.12 -7.53 -15.62
N TYR A 105 -8.02 -7.24 -14.93
CA TYR A 105 -7.40 -8.19 -14.00
C TYR A 105 -8.22 -8.39 -12.72
N ARG A 106 -8.40 -9.64 -12.32
CA ARG A 106 -9.18 -10.11 -11.17
C ARG A 106 -8.27 -10.91 -10.23
N PRO A 107 -7.65 -10.26 -9.23
CA PRO A 107 -6.66 -10.91 -8.37
C PRO A 107 -7.29 -11.94 -7.42
N GLY A 108 -6.55 -13.01 -7.11
CA GLY A 108 -6.91 -13.94 -6.02
C GLY A 108 -8.07 -14.89 -6.31
N ALA A 109 -8.60 -14.91 -7.53
CA ALA A 109 -9.63 -15.85 -8.00
C ALA A 109 -10.89 -15.92 -7.10
N GLY A 110 -11.33 -14.77 -6.59
CA GLY A 110 -12.50 -14.68 -5.72
C GLY A 110 -12.17 -14.67 -4.23
N VAL A 111 -10.89 -14.68 -3.88
CA VAL A 111 -10.40 -14.49 -2.50
C VAL A 111 -9.53 -13.23 -2.47
N PRO A 112 -9.75 -12.28 -1.53
CA PRO A 112 -8.90 -11.10 -1.38
C PRO A 112 -7.42 -11.48 -1.24
N VAL A 113 -6.56 -10.75 -1.96
CA VAL A 113 -5.10 -10.94 -1.86
C VAL A 113 -4.60 -10.24 -0.61
N SER A 114 -3.81 -10.93 0.21
CA SER A 114 -3.21 -10.36 1.42
C SER A 114 -1.75 -9.93 1.19
N VAL A 115 -1.26 -9.04 2.05
CA VAL A 115 0.15 -8.64 2.12
C VAL A 115 0.79 -9.30 3.33
N ASP A 116 2.01 -9.79 3.16
CA ASP A 116 2.87 -10.22 4.26
C ASP A 116 4.28 -9.65 4.07
N CYS A 117 4.97 -9.33 5.18
CA CYS A 117 6.31 -8.75 5.17
C CYS A 117 7.25 -9.51 6.09
N LYS A 118 8.46 -9.79 5.59
CA LYS A 118 9.52 -10.46 6.36
C LYS A 118 10.90 -9.89 6.07
N VAL A 119 11.86 -10.16 6.94
CA VAL A 119 13.27 -9.91 6.65
C VAL A 119 13.69 -10.78 5.46
N GLN A 120 14.21 -10.18 4.41
CA GLN A 120 14.62 -10.89 3.20
C GLN A 120 15.92 -11.67 3.43
N LYS A 121 16.89 -11.03 4.09
CA LYS A 121 18.22 -11.56 4.37
C LYS A 121 18.73 -11.01 5.70
N GLY A 122 19.43 -11.84 6.48
CA GLY A 122 19.96 -11.47 7.78
C GLY A 122 19.12 -12.01 8.94
N ASN A 123 19.18 -11.34 10.09
CA ASN A 123 18.49 -11.80 11.29
C ASN A 123 17.00 -11.44 11.25
N GLU A 124 16.14 -12.45 11.22
CA GLU A 124 14.67 -12.28 11.22
C GLU A 124 14.17 -11.55 12.47
N SER A 125 14.87 -11.67 13.61
CA SER A 125 14.50 -11.00 14.85
C SER A 125 14.61 -9.46 14.79
N HIS A 126 15.15 -8.91 13.70
CA HIS A 126 15.21 -7.47 13.47
C HIS A 126 13.85 -6.86 13.09
N LEU A 127 12.89 -7.68 12.64
CA LEU A 127 11.51 -7.29 12.39
C LEU A 127 10.60 -8.13 13.29
N ARG A 128 10.06 -7.54 14.36
CA ARG A 128 9.26 -8.25 15.35
C ARG A 128 7.77 -8.18 15.08
N SER A 129 7.26 -7.02 14.67
CA SER A 129 5.85 -6.86 14.34
C SER A 129 5.60 -5.84 13.24
N VAL A 130 4.59 -6.16 12.41
CA VAL A 130 4.02 -5.28 11.39
C VAL A 130 2.52 -5.38 11.50
N ASP A 131 1.84 -4.25 11.70
CA ASP A 131 0.38 -4.19 11.56
C ASP A 131 0.04 -3.81 10.14
N PHE A 132 -1.13 -4.24 9.68
CA PHE A 132 -1.61 -3.92 8.34
C PHE A 132 -2.96 -3.21 8.41
N TYR A 133 -3.21 -2.30 7.48
CA TYR A 133 -4.49 -1.59 7.38
C TYR A 133 -4.89 -1.43 5.90
N PRO A 134 -6.18 -1.59 5.54
CA PRO A 134 -7.30 -1.99 6.39
C PRO A 134 -7.28 -3.48 6.77
N GLY A 135 -7.83 -3.81 7.95
CA GLY A 135 -7.99 -5.19 8.42
C GLY A 135 -6.67 -5.94 8.58
N ASN A 136 -6.53 -7.10 7.94
CA ASN A 136 -5.29 -7.90 7.95
C ASN A 136 -4.42 -7.63 6.70
N GLY A 137 -4.52 -6.45 6.10
CA GLY A 137 -3.71 -6.08 4.94
C GLY A 137 -4.14 -6.72 3.65
N THR A 138 -5.46 -6.71 3.37
CA THR A 138 -6.03 -7.33 2.17
C THR A 138 -6.50 -6.30 1.16
N PHE A 139 -6.34 -6.61 -0.12
CA PHE A 139 -6.97 -5.91 -1.23
C PHE A 139 -8.36 -6.49 -1.47
N ASP A 140 -9.40 -5.77 -1.04
CA ASP A 140 -10.79 -6.17 -1.26
C ASP A 140 -11.11 -6.29 -2.76
N LEU A 141 -11.91 -7.29 -3.12
CA LEU A 141 -12.28 -7.59 -4.50
C LEU A 141 -13.11 -6.49 -5.14
N MET A 142 -13.82 -5.67 -4.36
CA MET A 142 -14.69 -4.61 -4.87
C MET A 142 -13.95 -3.56 -5.69
N TYR A 143 -12.64 -3.41 -5.49
CA TYR A 143 -11.83 -2.49 -6.27
C TYR A 143 -11.43 -3.03 -7.65
N TYR A 144 -11.78 -4.29 -7.97
CA TYR A 144 -11.37 -4.96 -9.19
C TYR A 144 -12.58 -5.46 -10.00
N PRO A 145 -12.47 -5.51 -11.34
CA PRO A 145 -11.31 -5.15 -12.15
C PRO A 145 -11.20 -3.64 -12.40
N TYR A 146 -10.00 -3.20 -12.81
CA TYR A 146 -9.77 -1.85 -13.35
C TYR A 146 -10.16 -1.82 -14.83
N TYR A 147 -10.89 -0.78 -15.27
CA TYR A 147 -11.39 -0.69 -16.65
C TYR A 147 -10.56 0.19 -17.58
N GLY A 148 -9.50 0.83 -17.08
CA GLY A 148 -8.62 1.66 -17.89
C GLY A 148 -8.74 3.15 -17.59
N LYS A 149 -7.70 3.92 -17.96
CA LYS A 149 -7.56 5.32 -17.52
C LYS A 149 -8.65 6.23 -18.11
N PHE A 150 -9.07 5.94 -19.33
CA PHE A 150 -10.01 6.78 -20.08
C PHE A 150 -11.47 6.51 -19.69
N THR A 151 -11.79 5.28 -19.27
CA THR A 151 -13.14 4.84 -18.95
C THR A 151 -13.39 4.82 -17.45
N HIS A 152 -12.35 4.65 -16.63
CA HIS A 152 -12.43 4.55 -15.17
C HIS A 152 -11.73 5.75 -14.52
N VAL A 153 -12.15 6.96 -14.90
CA VAL A 153 -11.41 8.21 -14.67
C VAL A 153 -11.11 8.47 -13.18
N ASN A 154 -12.10 8.29 -12.31
CA ASN A 154 -11.97 8.53 -10.87
C ASN A 154 -11.39 7.33 -10.09
N TYR A 155 -10.93 6.28 -10.80
CA TYR A 155 -10.41 5.09 -10.15
C TYR A 155 -9.22 5.39 -9.26
N THR A 156 -9.45 5.15 -7.98
CA THR A 156 -8.46 5.24 -6.92
C THR A 156 -8.04 3.82 -6.58
N SER A 157 -6.73 3.55 -6.59
CA SER A 157 -6.29 2.17 -6.35
C SER A 157 -6.35 1.86 -4.88
N PRO A 158 -6.78 0.66 -4.48
CA PRO A 158 -6.72 0.29 -3.08
C PRO A 158 -5.27 0.25 -2.61
N LEU A 159 -5.10 0.56 -1.34
CA LEU A 159 -3.83 0.60 -0.63
C LEU A 159 -3.87 -0.37 0.54
N VAL A 160 -2.70 -0.89 0.90
CA VAL A 160 -2.47 -1.52 2.20
C VAL A 160 -1.37 -0.74 2.89
N ALA A 161 -1.62 -0.17 4.06
CA ALA A 161 -0.57 0.36 4.92
C ALA A 161 0.09 -0.78 5.69
N MET A 162 1.42 -0.74 5.74
CA MET A 162 2.27 -1.63 6.51
C MET A 162 2.91 -0.78 7.61
N HIS A 163 2.45 -0.95 8.84
CA HIS A 163 2.88 -0.20 10.01
C HIS A 163 3.94 -1.00 10.74
N PHE A 164 5.19 -0.56 10.63
CA PHE A 164 6.34 -1.24 11.22
C PHE A 164 6.43 -0.91 12.71
N THR A 165 5.60 -1.57 13.53
CA THR A 165 5.42 -1.27 14.96
C THR A 165 6.61 -1.65 15.82
N ASP A 166 7.36 -2.69 15.44
CA ASP A 166 8.54 -3.10 16.19
C ASP A 166 9.68 -3.55 15.26
N VAL A 167 10.63 -2.64 15.09
CA VAL A 167 11.81 -2.80 14.23
C VAL A 167 13.07 -2.46 15.02
N GLN A 168 14.11 -3.28 14.84
CA GLN A 168 15.40 -3.05 15.47
C GLN A 168 16.06 -1.78 14.91
N LYS A 169 16.32 -0.80 15.79
CA LYS A 169 16.96 0.49 15.43
C LYS A 169 18.46 0.34 15.16
N ASN A 170 19.00 1.24 14.34
CA ASN A 170 20.42 1.33 13.92
C ASN A 170 20.93 0.14 13.08
N TYR A 171 20.03 -0.61 12.42
CA TYR A 171 20.39 -1.66 11.47
C TYR A 171 19.85 -1.34 10.07
N LEU A 172 20.55 -1.79 9.04
CA LEU A 172 20.05 -1.84 7.67
C LEU A 172 19.30 -3.16 7.50
N ILE A 173 17.97 -3.10 7.43
CA ILE A 173 17.11 -4.29 7.39
C ILE A 173 16.48 -4.40 6.00
N PRO A 174 16.89 -5.38 5.17
CA PRO A 174 16.22 -5.63 3.91
C PRO A 174 14.90 -6.35 4.18
N ILE A 175 13.79 -5.70 3.87
CA ILE A 175 12.43 -6.20 4.06
C ILE A 175 11.87 -6.60 2.70
N GLN A 176 11.27 -7.79 2.63
CA GLN A 176 10.49 -8.24 1.49
C GLN A 176 9.02 -8.31 1.88
N CYS A 177 8.18 -7.54 1.18
CA CYS A 177 6.74 -7.64 1.29
C CYS A 177 6.17 -8.32 0.05
N SER A 178 5.30 -9.32 0.22
CA SER A 178 4.78 -10.17 -0.84
C SER A 178 3.26 -10.22 -0.80
N LEU A 179 2.64 -10.30 -1.98
CA LEU A 179 1.22 -10.54 -2.16
C LEU A 179 0.95 -12.04 -2.07
N ASN A 180 -0.05 -12.45 -1.29
CA ASN A 180 -0.46 -13.84 -1.14
C ASN A 180 -1.87 -14.02 -1.70
N GLY A 181 -2.00 -14.88 -2.71
CA GLY A 181 -3.28 -15.18 -3.32
C GLY A 181 -3.13 -16.03 -4.58
N LYS A 182 -4.23 -16.65 -5.01
CA LYS A 182 -4.22 -17.51 -6.20
C LYS A 182 -3.87 -16.72 -7.45
N GLY A 183 -2.92 -17.23 -8.23
CA GLY A 183 -2.43 -16.60 -9.46
C GLY A 183 -1.41 -15.47 -9.26
N ILE A 184 -0.98 -15.21 -8.02
CA ILE A 184 0.14 -14.32 -7.74
C ILE A 184 1.45 -15.10 -7.81
N ILE A 185 2.40 -14.59 -8.58
CA ILE A 185 3.75 -15.16 -8.74
C ILE A 185 4.72 -14.28 -7.94
N ASN A 186 5.50 -14.91 -7.06
CA ASN A 186 6.44 -14.24 -6.15
C ASN A 186 7.89 -14.72 -6.30
N ASP A 187 8.17 -15.69 -7.17
CA ASP A 187 9.44 -16.41 -7.28
C ASP A 187 10.16 -16.17 -8.62
N LEU A 188 9.62 -15.30 -9.47
CA LEU A 188 10.25 -14.95 -10.73
C LEU A 188 11.51 -14.11 -10.48
N ASN A 189 12.67 -14.64 -10.86
CA ASN A 189 13.96 -13.97 -10.65
C ASN A 189 14.22 -12.83 -11.64
N SER A 190 13.64 -12.91 -12.84
CA SER A 190 13.77 -11.87 -13.87
C SER A 190 12.98 -10.60 -13.55
N ASP A 191 11.92 -10.69 -12.72
CA ASP A 191 11.16 -9.53 -12.23
C ASP A 191 10.99 -9.58 -10.71
N ARG A 192 11.84 -8.84 -10.01
CA ARG A 192 11.82 -8.73 -8.54
C ARG A 192 10.62 -7.96 -8.00
N PHE A 193 9.81 -7.32 -8.86
CA PHE A 193 8.61 -6.58 -8.49
C PHE A 193 7.32 -7.32 -8.80
N LEU A 194 7.40 -8.53 -9.39
CA LEU A 194 6.25 -9.38 -9.64
C LEU A 194 5.81 -10.02 -8.32
N GLY A 195 4.62 -9.64 -7.85
CA GLY A 195 4.01 -10.13 -6.62
C GLY A 195 4.69 -9.69 -5.32
N ARG A 196 5.97 -9.31 -5.34
CA ARG A 196 6.74 -8.89 -4.16
C ARG A 196 7.48 -7.57 -4.38
N ILE A 197 7.88 -6.92 -3.31
CA ILE A 197 8.78 -5.77 -3.32
C ILE A 197 9.81 -5.92 -2.21
N ILE A 198 11.04 -5.48 -2.50
CA ILE A 198 12.14 -5.49 -1.54
C ILE A 198 12.59 -4.05 -1.34
N PHE A 199 12.72 -3.64 -0.09
CA PHE A 199 13.27 -2.35 0.28
C PHE A 199 14.08 -2.46 1.57
N THR A 200 15.03 -1.55 1.76
CA THR A 200 15.85 -1.47 2.97
C THR A 200 15.24 -0.45 3.92
N LEU A 201 14.97 -0.86 5.15
CA LEU A 201 14.53 0.00 6.24
C LEU A 201 15.68 0.23 7.22
N SER A 202 15.93 1.49 7.58
CA SER A 202 16.92 1.88 8.57
C SER A 202 16.38 3.00 9.45
N ILE A 203 16.27 2.73 10.75
CA ILE A 203 15.69 3.67 11.73
C ILE A 203 16.77 4.01 12.75
N GLY A 204 17.33 5.21 12.65
CA GLY A 204 18.26 5.79 13.62
C GLY A 204 17.55 6.23 14.91
N LYS A 205 18.29 6.28 16.01
CA LYS A 205 17.81 6.86 17.28
C LYS A 205 17.82 8.37 17.23
#